data_AF-A0A2R6ESP1-F1
#
_entry.id   AF-A0A2R6ESP1-F1
#
_cell.length_a   1.000
_cell.length_b   1.000
_cell.length_c   1.000
_cell.angle_alpha   90.00
_cell.angle_beta   90.00
_cell.angle_gamma   90.00
#
_symmetry.space_group_name_H-M   'P 1'
#
loop_
_entity.id
_entity.type
_entity.pdbx_description
1 polymer ?
#
loop_
_entity_poly.entity_id
_entity_poly.type
_entity_poly.pdbx_seq_one_letter_code
_entity_poly.pdbx_strand_id
1 'polypeptide(L)'
;MSSATREDPPEEGVEFIHEEDGSITARDLETGVASFGETKTEALRMLAEALELHEGGGEPVTDDDLEEWRLDDIGSGDKELPEFMQ
;
A
#
# COMPACT_ATOMS: atom_id res chain seq x y z
N MET A 1 24.81 23.99 25.06
CA MET A 1 24.90 23.82 23.60
C MET A 1 25.58 22.49 23.34
N SER A 2 24.81 21.46 22.98
CA SER A 2 25.35 20.18 22.49
C SER A 2 24.52 19.83 21.26
N SER A 3 25.12 19.97 20.08
CA SER A 3 24.50 19.59 18.81
C SER A 3 24.98 18.18 18.51
N ALA A 4 24.09 17.22 18.73
CA ALA A 4 24.22 15.92 18.09
C ALA A 4 23.57 16.06 16.71
N THR A 5 24.32 15.78 15.65
CA THR A 5 23.76 15.47 14.35
C THR A 5 22.93 14.21 14.54
N ARG A 6 21.63 14.39 14.75
CA ARG A 6 20.66 13.31 14.67
C ARG A 6 20.63 12.95 13.19
N GLU A 7 21.27 11.84 12.83
CA GLU A 7 20.92 11.16 11.60
C GLU A 7 19.41 10.97 11.68
N ASP A 8 18.66 11.57 10.74
CA ASP A 8 17.20 11.50 10.78
C ASP A 8 16.84 10.01 10.73
N PRO A 9 16.13 9.48 11.75
CA PRO A 9 15.64 8.12 11.70
C PRO A 9 14.76 7.97 10.45
N PRO A 10 14.56 6.73 9.92
CA PRO A 10 13.55 6.51 8.89
C PRO A 10 12.27 7.24 9.29
N GLU A 11 11.65 7.95 8.35
CA GLU A 11 10.48 8.77 8.64
C GLU A 11 9.37 7.86 9.19
N GLU A 12 9.17 7.85 10.50
CA GLU A 12 8.09 7.13 11.16
C GLU A 12 6.78 7.92 11.00
N GLY A 13 5.68 7.20 10.82
CA GLY A 13 4.32 7.77 10.83
C GLY A 13 3.60 7.78 9.48
N VAL A 14 2.54 8.58 9.41
CA VAL A 14 1.59 8.59 8.29
C VAL A 14 1.52 9.96 7.62
N GLU A 15 1.80 9.99 6.33
CA GLU A 15 1.55 11.13 5.44
C GLU A 15 0.09 11.13 4.97
N PHE A 16 -0.53 12.32 4.90
CA PHE A 16 -1.86 12.50 4.33
C PHE A 16 -1.79 13.36 3.07
N ILE A 17 -2.33 12.84 1.98
CA ILE A 17 -2.47 13.55 0.70
C ILE A 17 -3.96 13.82 0.50
N HIS A 18 -4.29 15.09 0.21
CA HIS A 18 -5.65 15.52 -0.07
C HIS A 18 -5.82 15.59 -1.59
N GLU A 19 -6.67 14.72 -2.12
CA GLU A 19 -6.86 14.57 -3.55
C GLU A 19 -7.80 15.64 -4.11
N GLU A 20 -7.76 15.87 -5.42
CA GLU A 20 -8.59 16.87 -6.11
C GLU A 20 -10.09 16.56 -6.03
N ASP A 21 -10.45 15.28 -5.89
CA ASP A 21 -11.83 14.81 -5.75
C ASP A 21 -12.37 14.92 -4.31
N GLY A 22 -11.53 15.36 -3.36
CA GLY A 22 -11.87 15.53 -1.96
C GLY A 22 -11.60 14.31 -1.08
N SER A 23 -11.18 13.18 -1.67
CA SER A 23 -10.72 12.02 -0.91
C SER A 23 -9.37 12.28 -0.23
N ILE A 24 -9.02 11.40 0.71
CA ILE A 24 -7.78 11.49 1.48
C ILE A 24 -7.03 10.17 1.34
N THR A 25 -5.79 10.25 0.84
CA THR A 25 -4.84 9.14 0.88
C THR A 25 -4.04 9.21 2.18
N ALA A 26 -3.93 8.10 2.89
CA ALA A 26 -3.04 7.91 4.04
C ALA A 26 -1.93 6.95 3.63
N ARG A 27 -0.67 7.37 3.79
CA ARG A 27 0.52 6.59 3.42
C ARG A 27 1.41 6.40 4.63
N ASP A 28 1.68 5.14 4.97
CA ASP A 28 2.69 4.78 5.96
C ASP A 28 4.09 5.02 5.38
N LEU A 29 4.91 5.80 6.07
CA LEU A 29 6.22 6.22 5.58
C LEU A 29 7.28 5.12 5.70
N GLU A 30 7.10 4.18 6.63
CA GLU A 30 8.03 3.08 6.89
C GLU A 30 7.94 1.98 5.83
N THR A 31 6.72 1.58 5.48
CA THR A 31 6.43 0.50 4.53
C THR A 31 6.14 1.01 3.12
N GLY A 32 5.76 2.28 2.99
CA GLY A 32 5.24 2.85 1.75
C GLY A 32 3.82 2.40 1.40
N VAL A 33 3.18 1.56 2.21
CA VAL A 33 1.80 1.12 2.02
C VAL A 33 0.88 2.33 2.14
N ALA A 34 -0.09 2.41 1.23
CA ALA A 34 -1.07 3.48 1.23
C ALA A 34 -2.47 2.91 1.07
N SER A 35 -3.43 3.63 1.63
CA SER A 35 -4.85 3.44 1.34
C SER A 35 -5.56 4.78 1.35
N PHE A 36 -6.81 4.82 0.89
CA PHE A 36 -7.59 6.05 0.79
C PHE A 36 -8.98 5.90 1.42
N GLY A 37 -9.67 7.04 1.58
CA GLY A 37 -11.07 7.09 1.98
C GLY A 37 -11.64 8.51 1.84
N GLU A 38 -12.97 8.63 1.91
CA GLU A 38 -13.67 9.92 1.83
C GLU A 38 -13.41 10.80 3.05
N THR A 39 -12.97 10.18 4.14
CA THR A 39 -12.62 10.86 5.39
C THR A 39 -11.28 10.38 5.92
N LYS A 40 -10.64 11.21 6.75
CA LYS A 40 -9.39 10.84 7.41
C LYS A 40 -9.50 9.56 8.22
N THR A 41 -10.63 9.36 8.91
CA THR A 41 -10.89 8.15 9.71
C THR A 41 -10.99 6.91 8.82
N GLU A 42 -11.65 7.03 7.67
CA GLU A 42 -11.77 5.94 6.71
C GLU A 42 -10.43 5.59 6.08
N ALA A 43 -9.67 6.60 5.64
CA ALA A 43 -8.33 6.40 5.09
C ALA A 43 -7.39 5.69 6.08
N LEU A 44 -7.43 6.10 7.36
CA LEU A 44 -6.67 5.44 8.43
C LEU A 44 -7.14 4.01 8.71
N ARG A 45 -8.46 3.77 8.74
CA ARG A 45 -9.01 2.42 8.93
C ARG A 45 -8.55 1.50 7.82
N MET A 46 -8.63 1.97 6.57
CA MET A 46 -8.20 1.17 5.43
C MET A 46 -6.69 0.98 5.37
N LEU A 47 -5.90 1.98 5.78
CA LEU A 47 -4.44 1.86 5.87
C LEU A 47 -4.05 0.79 6.90
N ALA A 48 -4.71 0.74 8.06
CA ALA A 48 -4.44 -0.29 9.07
C ALA A 48 -4.70 -1.70 8.53
N GLU A 49 -5.80 -1.89 7.80
CA GLU A 49 -6.11 -3.16 7.13
C GLU A 49 -5.07 -3.50 6.05
N ALA A 50 -4.68 -2.52 5.23
CA ALA A 50 -3.67 -2.70 4.20
C ALA A 50 -2.30 -3.11 4.78
N LEU A 51 -1.91 -2.55 5.92
CA LEU A 51 -0.68 -2.93 6.64
C LEU A 51 -0.76 -4.37 7.17
N GLU A 52 -1.87 -4.75 7.79
CA GLU A 52 -2.09 -6.13 8.25
C GLU A 52 -2.03 -7.14 7.09
N LEU A 53 -2.66 -6.81 5.95
CA LEU A 53 -2.61 -7.64 4.75
C LEU A 53 -1.21 -7.70 4.13
N HIS A 54 -0.46 -6.59 4.14
CA HIS A 54 0.92 -6.54 3.67
C HIS A 54 1.85 -7.46 4.48
N GLU A 55 1.60 -7.59 5.78
CA GLU A 55 2.32 -8.51 6.68
C GLU A 55 1.82 -9.97 6.58
N GLY A 56 0.85 -10.25 5.71
CA GLY A 56 0.30 -11.59 5.50
C GLY A 56 -0.82 -11.98 6.47
N GLY A 57 -1.48 -11.01 7.11
CA GLY A 57 -2.61 -11.26 8.02
C GLY A 57 -3.92 -11.69 7.34
N GLY A 58 -3.98 -11.64 6.01
CA GLY A 58 -5.14 -12.09 5.22
C GLY A 58 -5.15 -13.60 4.93
N GLU A 59 -6.29 -14.10 4.43
CA GLU A 59 -6.34 -15.45 3.86
C GLU A 59 -5.56 -15.47 2.53
N PRO A 60 -4.59 -16.38 2.35
CA PRO A 60 -3.89 -16.52 1.09
C PRO A 60 -4.85 -16.91 -0.04
N VAL A 61 -4.67 -16.29 -1.21
CA VAL A 61 -5.40 -16.69 -2.42
C VAL A 61 -4.97 -18.10 -2.84
N THR A 62 -5.93 -18.98 -3.08
CA THR A 62 -5.72 -20.37 -3.51
C THR A 62 -5.97 -20.56 -5.00
N ASP A 63 -5.56 -21.72 -5.55
CA ASP A 63 -5.85 -22.07 -6.95
C ASP A 63 -7.38 -22.17 -7.22
N ASP A 64 -8.15 -22.66 -6.25
CA ASP A 64 -9.61 -22.75 -6.33
C ASP A 64 -10.24 -21.34 -6.42
N ASP A 65 -9.72 -20.37 -5.65
CA ASP A 65 -10.17 -18.96 -5.72
C ASP A 65 -9.89 -18.36 -7.10
N LEU A 66 -8.71 -18.65 -7.67
CA LEU A 66 -8.33 -18.18 -9.00
C LEU A 66 -9.26 -18.75 -10.09
N GLU A 67 -9.62 -20.03 -10.01
CA GLU A 67 -10.60 -20.65 -10.91
C GLU A 67 -11.98 -20.00 -10.76
N GLU A 68 -12.45 -19.79 -9.53
CA GLU A 68 -13.73 -19.14 -9.25
C GLU A 68 -13.79 -17.72 -9.85
N TRP A 69 -12.71 -16.95 -9.69
CA TRP A 69 -12.59 -15.59 -10.22
C TRP A 69 -12.27 -15.53 -11.72
N ARG A 70 -12.04 -16.69 -12.36
CA ARG A 70 -11.64 -16.83 -13.78
C ARG A 70 -10.33 -16.11 -14.08
N LEU A 71 -9.38 -16.21 -13.15
CA LEU A 71 -8.02 -15.66 -13.23
C LEU A 71 -6.96 -16.75 -13.43
N ASP A 72 -7.36 -18.02 -13.51
CA ASP A 72 -6.51 -19.21 -13.67
C ASP A 72 -5.73 -19.24 -15.00
N ASP A 73 -6.21 -18.56 -16.05
CA ASP A 73 -5.53 -18.44 -17.36
C ASP A 73 -4.66 -17.16 -17.46
N ILE A 74 -4.58 -16.34 -16.40
CA ILE A 74 -3.70 -15.17 -16.38
C ILE A 74 -2.29 -15.63 -16.02
N GLY A 75 -1.47 -15.85 -17.05
CA GLY A 75 -0.06 -16.22 -16.85
C GLY A 75 0.67 -15.21 -15.95
N SER A 76 1.63 -15.72 -15.16
CA SER A 76 2.51 -14.89 -14.33
C SER A 76 3.14 -13.76 -15.12
N GLY A 77 3.31 -12.60 -14.48
CA GLY A 77 3.80 -11.35 -15.07
C GLY A 77 5.26 -11.36 -15.53
N ASP A 78 5.83 -12.52 -15.88
CA ASP A 78 7.22 -12.69 -16.33
C ASP A 78 7.45 -12.17 -17.77
N LYS A 79 6.46 -11.46 -18.34
CA LYS A 79 6.58 -10.79 -19.63
C LYS A 79 7.40 -9.52 -19.45
N GLU A 80 8.34 -9.30 -20.35
CA GLU A 80 9.13 -8.07 -20.38
C GLU A 80 8.19 -6.85 -20.43
N LEU A 81 8.42 -5.89 -19.52
CA LEU A 81 7.64 -4.66 -19.50
C LEU A 81 7.77 -3.96 -20.87
N PRO A 82 6.67 -3.39 -21.40
CA PRO A 82 6.74 -2.59 -22.63
C PRO A 82 7.81 -1.49 -22.52
N GLU A 83 8.48 -1.13 -23.62
CA GLU A 83 9.57 -0.12 -23.59
C GLU A 83 9.18 1.22 -22.94
N PHE A 84 7.89 1.60 -22.97
CA PHE A 84 7.43 2.84 -22.36
C PHE A 84 7.27 2.76 -20.82
N MET A 85 7.33 1.57 -20.24
CA MET A 85 7.25 1.30 -18.80
C MET A 85 8.62 0.90 -18.19
N GLN A 86 9.67 0.83 -19.01
CA GLN A 86 11.06 0.66 -18.56
C GLN A 86 11.65 2.01 -18.16
#